data_AF-A0A835W825-F1
#
_entry.id   AF-A0A835W825-F1
#
_cell.length_a   1.000
_cell.length_b   1.000
_cell.length_c   1.000
_cell.angle_alpha   90.00
_cell.angle_beta   90.00
_cell.angle_gamma   90.00
#
_symmetry.space_group_name_H-M   'P 1'
#
loop_
_entity.id
_entity.type
_entity.pdbx_description
1 polymer ?
#
loop_
_entity_poly.entity_id
_entity_poly.type
_entity_poly.pdbx_seq_one_letter_code
_entity_poly.pdbx_strand_id
1 'polypeptide(L)'
;MPPARRTSAGGPAAAAMLLLGLVLCASLLGPALAAKDPKCEAARPKLMSNPELKAFRDCAGQKPITASCCRKLLPFAQYYDCLSDPDYKKEADAFLKGVSSVDEVQSECLA
;
A
#
# COMPACT_ATOMS: atom_id res chain seq x y z
N MET A 1 4.25 -48.24 -68.38
CA MET A 1 3.05 -48.19 -67.52
C MET A 1 3.39 -47.44 -66.23
N PRO A 2 2.70 -46.34 -65.88
CA PRO A 2 2.64 -45.77 -64.50
C PRO A 2 1.67 -46.61 -63.63
N PRO A 3 1.56 -46.48 -62.27
CA PRO A 3 1.63 -45.27 -61.41
C PRO A 3 2.68 -45.41 -60.25
N ALA A 4 2.71 -44.71 -59.10
CA ALA A 4 1.83 -43.73 -58.43
C ALA A 4 2.68 -42.74 -57.56
N ARG A 5 2.37 -41.43 -57.45
CA ARG A 5 1.39 -40.70 -56.59
C ARG A 5 1.85 -40.37 -55.15
N ARG A 6 2.36 -39.12 -54.96
CA ARG A 6 2.29 -38.23 -53.75
C ARG A 6 2.96 -38.80 -52.47
N THR A 7 3.41 -38.01 -51.48
CA THR A 7 2.93 -36.72 -50.92
C THR A 7 4.05 -35.79 -50.44
N SER A 8 3.69 -34.51 -50.29
CA SER A 8 4.55 -33.42 -49.79
C SER A 8 4.54 -33.30 -48.26
N ALA A 9 5.69 -32.97 -47.68
CA ALA A 9 5.88 -32.15 -46.48
C ALA A 9 7.34 -31.68 -46.52
N GLY A 10 7.70 -30.41 -46.36
CA GLY A 10 6.99 -29.35 -45.64
C GLY A 10 7.99 -28.73 -44.67
N GLY A 11 9.09 -28.17 -45.18
CA GLY A 11 10.13 -27.57 -44.34
C GLY A 11 9.84 -26.09 -44.04
N PRO A 12 10.24 -25.61 -42.86
CA PRO A 12 10.58 -24.22 -42.66
C PRO A 12 12.05 -24.07 -42.24
N ALA A 13 12.79 -23.23 -42.98
CA ALA A 13 14.04 -22.66 -42.51
C ALA A 13 13.75 -21.37 -41.75
N ALA A 14 14.15 -21.29 -40.49
CA ALA A 14 14.38 -20.07 -39.69
C ALA A 14 15.01 -20.52 -38.36
N ALA A 15 16.33 -20.46 -38.13
CA ALA A 15 17.15 -19.25 -38.02
C ALA A 15 16.74 -18.32 -36.86
N ALA A 16 17.51 -18.39 -35.78
CA ALA A 16 17.83 -17.32 -34.83
C ALA A 16 16.69 -16.46 -34.24
N MET A 17 16.18 -16.86 -33.06
CA MET A 17 15.65 -15.96 -32.02
C MET A 17 15.67 -16.67 -30.65
N LEU A 18 16.83 -16.70 -29.98
CA LEU A 18 17.01 -17.32 -28.66
C LEU A 18 17.84 -16.45 -27.69
N LEU A 19 17.73 -15.12 -27.82
CA LEU A 19 18.45 -14.13 -27.00
C LEU A 19 17.54 -13.00 -26.45
N LEU A 20 16.25 -13.30 -26.22
CA LEU A 20 15.28 -12.36 -25.60
C LEU A 20 14.69 -12.83 -24.26
N GLY A 21 15.30 -13.83 -23.60
CA GLY A 21 14.78 -14.43 -22.37
C GLY A 21 15.29 -13.84 -21.04
N LEU A 22 16.27 -12.93 -21.06
CA LEU A 22 17.09 -12.59 -19.88
C LEU A 22 16.85 -11.18 -19.29
N VAL A 23 15.90 -10.40 -19.82
CA VAL A 23 15.70 -8.98 -19.45
C VAL A 23 14.27 -8.69 -19.01
N LEU A 24 13.60 -9.62 -18.31
CA LEU A 24 12.22 -9.43 -17.82
C LEU A 24 11.99 -9.74 -16.33
N CYS A 25 13.03 -10.10 -15.57
CA CYS A 25 12.94 -10.36 -14.12
C CYS A 25 13.50 -9.23 -13.24
N ALA A 26 13.91 -8.10 -13.80
CA ALA A 26 14.43 -6.96 -13.03
C ALA A 26 13.33 -6.06 -12.42
N SER A 27 12.10 -6.14 -12.91
CA SER A 27 11.01 -5.22 -12.56
C SER A 27 10.21 -5.59 -11.31
N LEU A 28 10.51 -6.73 -10.66
CA LEU A 28 9.87 -7.15 -9.39
C LEU A 28 10.67 -6.79 -8.13
N LEU A 29 11.78 -6.06 -8.29
CA LEU A 29 12.28 -5.21 -7.21
C LEU A 29 11.34 -4.01 -7.09
N GLY A 30 10.19 -4.24 -6.45
CA GLY A 30 9.37 -3.16 -5.89
C GLY A 30 10.24 -2.26 -5.01
N PRO A 31 9.85 -0.99 -4.77
CA PRO A 31 10.62 -0.06 -3.96
C PRO A 31 11.02 -0.78 -2.67
N ALA A 32 12.33 -0.79 -2.40
CA ALA A 32 12.92 -1.59 -1.33
C ALA A 32 12.06 -1.43 -0.07
N LEU A 33 11.62 -2.55 0.51
CA LEU A 33 10.85 -2.57 1.75
C LEU A 33 11.68 -1.82 2.80
N ALA A 34 11.43 -0.52 2.94
CA ALA A 34 12.02 0.31 3.95
C ALA A 34 11.75 -0.40 5.27
N ALA A 35 12.80 -0.66 6.05
CA ALA A 35 12.74 -1.61 7.16
C ALA A 35 11.58 -1.23 8.09
N LYS A 36 10.47 -1.94 7.93
CA LYS A 36 9.19 -1.57 8.54
C LYS A 36 9.37 -1.60 10.04
N ASP A 37 9.24 -0.45 10.69
CA ASP A 37 9.43 -0.38 12.13
C ASP A 37 8.40 -1.33 12.78
N PRO A 38 8.84 -2.34 13.57
CA PRO A 38 7.94 -3.32 14.17
C PRO A 38 6.89 -2.67 15.08
N LYS A 39 7.18 -1.48 15.63
CA LYS A 39 6.24 -0.63 16.38
C LYS A 39 5.06 -0.17 15.51
N CYS A 40 5.33 0.14 14.25
CA CYS A 40 4.36 0.65 13.29
C CYS A 40 3.55 -0.49 12.63
N GLU A 41 4.17 -1.64 12.35
CA GLU A 41 3.43 -2.85 11.98
C GLU A 41 2.47 -3.30 13.10
N ALA A 42 2.87 -3.20 14.37
CA ALA A 42 2.00 -3.45 15.52
C ALA A 42 0.89 -2.40 15.72
N ALA A 43 1.00 -1.24 15.07
CA ALA A 43 -0.02 -0.18 15.10
C ALA A 43 -1.09 -0.36 14.00
N ARG A 44 -0.73 -0.84 12.80
CA ARG A 44 -1.66 -1.07 11.67
C ARG A 44 -2.99 -1.76 12.06
N PRO A 45 -3.00 -2.93 12.74
CA PRO A 45 -4.27 -3.59 13.09
C PRO A 45 -5.11 -2.80 14.10
N LYS A 46 -4.52 -1.86 14.83
CA LYS A 46 -5.23 -1.04 15.83
C LYS A 46 -6.06 0.06 15.18
N LEU A 47 -5.68 0.57 13.99
CA LEU A 47 -6.43 1.59 13.25
C LEU A 47 -7.91 1.21 13.10
N MET A 48 -8.19 -0.04 12.68
CA MET A 48 -9.57 -0.52 12.49
C MET A 48 -10.16 -1.22 13.71
N SER A 49 -9.36 -1.83 14.60
CA SER A 49 -9.89 -2.58 15.75
C SER A 49 -10.19 -1.71 16.98
N ASN A 50 -9.42 -0.64 17.22
CA ASN A 50 -9.50 0.12 18.46
C ASN A 50 -10.78 1.00 18.56
N PRO A 51 -11.43 1.10 19.74
CA PRO A 51 -12.61 1.94 19.93
C PRO A 51 -12.31 3.44 20.07
N GLU A 52 -11.18 3.84 20.65
CA GLU A 52 -10.83 5.27 20.78
C GLU A 52 -10.49 5.91 19.43
N LEU A 53 -9.82 5.17 18.52
CA LEU A 53 -9.60 5.66 17.15
C LEU A 53 -10.89 5.80 16.35
N LYS A 54 -11.87 4.90 16.55
CA LYS A 54 -13.22 5.07 15.98
C LYS A 54 -13.91 6.31 16.58
N ALA A 55 -13.93 6.42 17.90
CA ALA A 55 -14.53 7.56 18.58
C ALA A 55 -13.83 8.90 18.24
N PHE A 56 -12.53 8.87 17.90
CA PHE A 56 -11.82 10.01 17.34
C PHE A 56 -12.33 10.36 15.94
N ARG A 57 -12.38 9.38 15.04
CA ARG A 57 -12.89 9.56 13.67
C ARG A 57 -14.31 10.10 13.67
N ASP A 58 -15.17 9.60 14.55
CA ASP A 58 -16.57 10.04 14.68
C ASP A 58 -16.69 11.50 15.16
N CYS A 59 -15.79 11.97 16.04
CA CYS A 59 -15.77 13.39 16.45
C CYS A 59 -15.02 14.29 15.47
N ALA A 60 -14.00 13.79 14.75
CA ALA A 60 -13.21 14.56 13.79
C ALA A 60 -14.00 14.94 12.52
N GLY A 61 -15.11 14.24 12.26
CA GLY A 61 -16.11 14.62 11.25
C GLY A 61 -16.94 15.85 11.62
N GLN A 62 -16.90 16.29 12.88
CA GLN A 62 -17.47 17.57 13.32
C GLN A 62 -16.35 18.61 13.37
N LYS A 63 -16.45 19.65 12.55
CA LYS A 63 -15.45 20.73 12.46
C LYS A 63 -15.84 21.91 13.36
N PRO A 64 -14.89 22.60 14.02
CA PRO A 64 -13.45 22.31 14.07
C PRO A 64 -13.13 21.09 14.95
N ILE A 65 -11.97 20.46 14.72
CA ILE A 65 -11.51 19.35 15.57
C ILE A 65 -11.18 19.91 16.95
N THR A 66 -12.03 19.63 17.94
CA THR A 66 -11.83 20.16 19.29
C THR A 66 -10.69 19.44 20.03
N ALA A 67 -10.04 20.13 20.97
CA ALA A 67 -9.08 19.51 21.89
C ALA A 67 -9.68 18.29 22.64
N SER A 68 -11.01 18.29 22.89
CA SER A 68 -11.72 17.14 23.47
C SER A 68 -11.76 15.92 22.54
N CYS A 69 -11.80 16.14 21.23
CA CYS A 69 -11.65 15.10 20.22
C CYS A 69 -10.19 14.61 20.18
N CYS A 70 -9.21 15.52 20.10
CA CYS A 70 -7.78 15.20 20.07
C CYS A 70 -7.32 14.31 21.24
N ARG A 71 -7.87 14.49 22.45
CA ARG A 71 -7.54 13.63 23.62
C ARG A 71 -7.78 12.13 23.39
N LYS A 72 -8.65 11.74 22.45
CA LYS A 72 -8.89 10.34 22.08
C LYS A 72 -7.70 9.68 21.39
N LEU A 73 -6.79 10.48 20.84
CA LEU A 73 -5.53 9.99 20.26
C LEU A 73 -4.45 9.73 21.32
N LEU A 74 -4.58 10.21 22.57
CA LEU A 74 -3.54 10.06 23.60
C LEU A 74 -3.11 8.60 23.87
N PRO A 75 -3.99 7.58 23.91
CA PRO A 75 -3.58 6.17 24.04
C PRO A 75 -2.75 5.66 22.85
N PHE A 76 -2.74 6.41 21.74
CA PHE A 76 -2.01 6.16 20.51
C PHE A 76 -0.77 7.04 20.34
N ALA A 77 -0.47 7.93 21.30
CA ALA A 77 0.66 8.85 21.21
C ALA A 77 2.01 8.16 21.00
N GLN A 78 2.19 6.97 21.57
CA GLN A 78 3.36 6.14 21.32
C GLN A 78 3.57 5.80 19.83
N TYR A 79 2.54 5.83 18.99
CA TYR A 79 2.58 5.50 17.56
C TYR A 79 2.60 6.72 16.64
N TYR A 80 2.70 7.95 17.15
CA TYR A 80 2.69 9.14 16.28
C TYR A 80 3.91 9.20 15.34
N ASP A 81 5.08 8.73 15.76
CA ASP A 81 6.27 8.65 14.90
C ASP A 81 6.00 7.85 13.62
N CYS A 82 5.12 6.85 13.69
CA CYS A 82 4.72 6.02 12.55
C CYS A 82 3.99 6.79 11.46
N LEU A 83 3.46 7.99 11.72
CA LEU A 83 2.90 8.86 10.67
C LEU A 83 4.00 9.41 9.72
N SER A 84 5.28 9.22 10.06
CA SER A 84 6.41 9.44 9.14
C SER A 84 6.66 8.25 8.18
N ASP A 85 6.15 7.06 8.49
CA ASP A 85 6.17 5.92 7.56
C ASP A 85 5.07 6.13 6.49
N PRO A 86 5.41 6.12 5.19
CA PRO A 86 4.46 6.47 4.14
C PRO A 86 3.34 5.44 3.96
N ASP A 87 3.59 4.16 4.26
CA ASP A 87 2.56 3.13 4.18
C ASP A 87 1.58 3.24 5.35
N TYR A 88 2.09 3.42 6.58
CA TYR A 88 1.26 3.61 7.76
C TYR A 88 0.46 4.91 7.69
N LYS A 89 1.07 6.02 7.25
CA LYS A 89 0.35 7.27 6.99
C LYS A 89 -0.79 7.06 6.00
N LYS A 90 -0.55 6.37 4.89
CA LYS A 90 -1.57 6.05 3.88
C LYS A 90 -2.71 5.20 4.43
N GLU A 91 -2.44 4.25 5.32
CA GLU A 91 -3.49 3.48 6.02
C GLU A 91 -4.29 4.33 7.00
N ALA A 92 -3.62 5.22 7.75
CA ALA A 92 -4.27 6.16 8.66
C ALA A 92 -5.14 7.19 7.91
N ASP A 93 -4.67 7.73 6.78
CA ASP A 93 -5.46 8.57 5.88
C ASP A 93 -6.66 7.82 5.29
N ALA A 94 -6.48 6.55 4.90
CA ALA A 94 -7.59 5.71 4.42
C ALA A 94 -8.64 5.46 5.52
N PHE A 95 -8.23 5.36 6.79
CA PHE A 95 -9.12 5.25 7.94
C PHE A 95 -9.88 6.55 8.24
N LEU A 96 -9.23 7.72 8.12
CA LEU A 96 -9.82 9.05 8.34
C LEU A 96 -10.61 9.57 7.13
N LYS A 97 -10.51 8.92 5.98
CA LYS A 97 -11.13 9.34 4.72
C LYS A 97 -12.62 9.65 4.88
N GLY A 98 -13.00 10.86 4.47
CA GLY A 98 -14.37 11.36 4.54
C GLY A 98 -14.71 12.12 5.81
N VAL A 99 -13.81 12.15 6.82
CA VAL A 99 -13.95 13.02 8.00
C VAL A 99 -12.76 13.96 8.23
N SER A 100 -11.54 13.53 7.91
CA SER A 100 -10.29 14.30 8.13
C SER A 100 -9.15 13.74 7.27
N SER A 101 -7.94 14.29 7.41
CA SER A 101 -6.68 13.72 6.92
C SER A 101 -5.64 13.65 8.04
N VAL A 102 -4.59 12.83 7.88
CA VAL A 102 -3.47 12.73 8.82
C VAL A 102 -2.73 14.07 8.97
N ASP A 103 -2.68 14.89 7.92
CA ASP A 103 -2.06 16.22 7.97
C ASP A 103 -2.92 17.24 8.72
N GLU A 104 -4.25 17.21 8.55
CA GLU A 104 -5.16 18.04 9.35
C GLU A 104 -5.11 17.63 10.83
N VAL A 105 -5.10 16.33 11.12
CA VAL A 105 -5.01 15.84 12.51
C VAL A 105 -3.67 16.18 13.16
N GLN A 106 -2.57 16.16 12.41
CA GLN A 106 -1.28 16.63 12.93
C GLN A 106 -1.32 18.13 13.26
N SER A 107 -1.87 18.97 12.37
CA SER A 107 -2.04 20.41 12.61
C SER A 107 -2.89 20.73 13.84
N GLU A 108 -4.07 20.10 13.96
CA GLU A 108 -5.05 20.47 14.98
C GLU A 108 -4.84 19.79 16.34
N CYS A 109 -4.17 18.63 16.37
CA CYS A 109 -4.05 17.81 17.58
C CYS A 109 -2.62 17.57 18.07
N LEU A 110 -1.61 17.69 17.21
CA LEU A 110 -0.23 17.22 17.49
C LEU A 110 0.85 18.32 17.33
N ALA A 111 0.45 19.55 17.02
CA ALA A 111 1.32 20.73 16.92
C ALA A 111 1.66 21.36 18.28
#